data_AF-A0A8D2PR38-F1
#
_entry.id   AF-A0A8D2PR38-F1
#
_cell.length_a   1.000
_cell.length_b   1.000
_cell.length_c   1.000
_cell.angle_alpha   90.00
_cell.angle_beta   90.00
_cell.angle_gamma   90.00
#
_symmetry.space_group_name_H-M   'P 1'
#
loop_
_entity.id
_entity.type
_entity.pdbx_description
1 polymer ?
#
loop_
_entity_poly.entity_id
_entity_poly.type
_entity_poly.pdbx_seq_one_letter_code
_entity_poly.pdbx_strand_id
1 'polypeptide(L)'
;MECALEVKKESTLKSVLSALWNLSAHCTGNKADICAVDGALAFLVGTLTYRSQTNTLAIIESGGGILRNVSSLIATNEDHRFICIYPAYLNNKKTIAEGRRIPIDKAVENPTSTEIQDVCAAVGFNVLLEKNKMYPREWNRDVQYRGRVRIQLKQDDGNPCLPQFPTRKSVMLYAAETIPKLKTRTQKMGGSDQSLQQGEGGKKGKGKKKK
;
A
#
# COMPACT_ATOMS: atom_id res chain seq x y z
N MET A 1 -5.64 23.93 -1.90
CA MET A 1 -4.86 23.19 -0.88
C MET A 1 -3.38 23.19 -1.20
N GLU A 2 -2.97 22.95 -2.45
CA GLU A 2 -1.56 22.96 -2.91
C GLU A 2 -0.76 24.18 -2.43
N CYS A 3 -1.31 25.39 -2.59
CA CYS A 3 -0.68 26.61 -2.09
C CYS A 3 -0.33 26.55 -0.60
N ALA A 4 -1.15 25.95 0.25
CA ALA A 4 -0.87 25.83 1.69
C ALA A 4 0.36 24.96 1.98
N LEU A 5 0.65 23.97 1.13
CA LEU A 5 1.78 23.05 1.28
C LEU A 5 3.14 23.72 1.00
N GLU A 6 3.14 24.76 0.16
CA GLU A 6 4.36 25.44 -0.27
C GLU A 6 4.69 26.70 0.55
N VAL A 7 3.72 27.20 1.33
CA VAL A 7 3.87 28.45 2.08
C VAL A 7 4.84 28.28 3.25
N LYS A 8 5.92 29.09 3.22
CA LYS A 8 6.95 29.12 4.28
C LYS A 8 6.70 30.20 5.35
N LYS A 9 5.94 31.26 5.01
CA LYS A 9 5.71 32.40 5.90
C LYS A 9 4.46 32.19 6.77
N GLU A 10 4.62 32.30 8.09
CA GLU A 10 3.54 32.04 9.06
C GLU A 10 2.29 32.92 8.82
N SER A 11 2.47 34.22 8.55
CA SER A 11 1.35 35.14 8.29
C SER A 11 0.53 34.76 7.06
N THR A 12 1.22 34.30 6.02
CA THR A 12 0.59 33.85 4.78
C THR A 12 -0.13 32.52 5.01
N LEU A 13 0.48 31.61 5.78
CA LEU A 13 -0.12 30.33 6.11
C LEU A 13 -1.41 30.49 6.91
N LYS A 14 -1.44 31.40 7.89
CA LYS A 14 -2.66 31.75 8.64
C LYS A 14 -3.79 32.19 7.71
N SER A 15 -3.48 33.09 6.78
CA SER A 15 -4.46 33.63 5.83
C SER A 15 -5.01 32.54 4.91
N VAL A 16 -4.12 31.68 4.38
CA VAL A 16 -4.51 30.55 3.52
C VAL A 16 -5.35 29.52 4.28
N LEU A 17 -4.95 29.14 5.49
CA LEU A 17 -5.70 28.17 6.31
C LEU A 17 -7.08 28.71 6.72
N SER A 18 -7.18 30.00 7.06
CA SER A 18 -8.48 30.62 7.36
C SER A 18 -9.42 30.58 6.14
N ALA A 19 -8.91 30.90 4.94
CA ALA A 19 -9.69 30.80 3.71
C ALA A 19 -10.11 29.35 3.40
N LEU A 20 -9.20 28.39 3.58
CA LEU A 20 -9.50 26.96 3.41
C LEU A 20 -10.53 26.45 4.41
N TRP A 21 -10.49 26.94 5.66
CA TRP A 21 -11.49 26.57 6.66
C TRP A 21 -12.89 27.00 6.22
N ASN A 22 -13.05 28.24 5.78
CA ASN A 22 -14.32 28.71 5.21
C ASN A 22 -14.73 27.85 4.00
N LEU A 23 -13.82 27.63 3.05
CA LEU A 23 -14.10 26.85 1.85
C LEU A 23 -14.58 25.42 2.17
N SER A 24 -13.95 24.76 3.15
CA SER A 24 -14.30 23.41 3.59
C SER A 24 -15.65 23.31 4.30
N ALA A 25 -16.19 24.42 4.80
CA ALA A 25 -17.48 24.46 5.47
C ALA A 25 -18.67 24.51 4.48
N HIS A 26 -18.45 24.94 3.24
CA HIS A 26 -19.53 25.25 2.30
C HIS A 26 -20.18 24.03 1.63
N CYS A 27 -19.39 23.13 1.01
CA CYS A 27 -19.96 22.01 0.25
C CYS A 27 -19.08 20.76 0.30
N THR A 28 -19.66 19.61 -0.05
CA THR A 28 -18.95 18.32 -0.12
C THR A 28 -17.91 18.26 -1.24
N GLY A 29 -18.15 18.95 -2.37
CA GLY A 29 -17.18 19.07 -3.46
C GLY A 29 -15.87 19.69 -3.00
N ASN A 30 -15.93 20.84 -2.32
CA ASN A 30 -14.74 21.50 -1.77
C ASN A 30 -13.99 20.61 -0.78
N LYS A 31 -14.71 19.85 0.05
CA LYS A 31 -14.10 18.89 0.98
C LYS A 31 -13.33 17.81 0.20
N ALA A 32 -13.91 17.30 -0.88
CA ALA A 32 -13.27 16.30 -1.74
C ALA A 32 -12.03 16.86 -2.42
N ASP A 33 -12.10 18.07 -2.97
CA ASP A 33 -10.96 18.72 -3.61
C ASP A 33 -9.81 18.97 -2.63
N ILE A 34 -10.12 19.34 -1.37
CA ILE A 34 -9.11 19.48 -0.32
C ILE A 34 -8.45 18.12 -0.02
N CYS A 35 -9.23 17.04 0.08
CA CYS A 35 -8.72 15.70 0.37
C CYS A 35 -7.99 15.04 -0.81
N ALA A 36 -8.31 15.43 -2.05
CA ALA A 36 -7.72 14.87 -3.27
C ALA A 36 -6.27 15.35 -3.51
N VAL A 37 -5.86 16.46 -2.88
CA VAL A 37 -4.49 16.95 -3.00
C VAL A 37 -3.53 16.07 -2.22
N ASP A 38 -2.53 15.53 -2.90
CA ASP A 38 -1.50 14.67 -2.30
C ASP A 38 -0.81 15.37 -1.12
N GLY A 39 -0.74 14.68 0.02
CA GLY A 39 -0.14 15.21 1.25
C GLY A 39 -1.00 16.19 2.04
N ALA A 40 -2.20 16.57 1.55
CA ALA A 40 -3.08 17.51 2.22
C ALA A 40 -3.46 17.10 3.64
N LEU A 41 -3.94 15.87 3.82
CA LEU A 41 -4.34 15.36 5.13
C LEU A 41 -3.16 15.27 6.10
N ALA A 42 -2.00 14.82 5.62
CA ALA A 42 -0.78 14.75 6.43
C ALA A 42 -0.34 16.14 6.90
N PHE A 43 -0.41 17.13 6.02
CA PHE A 43 -0.13 18.52 6.35
C PHE A 43 -1.11 19.07 7.40
N LEU A 44 -2.42 18.90 7.20
CA LEU A 44 -3.44 19.34 8.15
C LEU A 44 -3.26 18.72 9.53
N VAL A 45 -2.95 17.42 9.61
CA VAL A 45 -2.60 16.77 10.89
C VAL A 45 -1.33 17.38 11.48
N GLY A 46 -0.31 17.66 10.66
CA GLY A 46 0.91 18.33 11.09
C GLY A 46 0.67 19.70 11.73
N THR A 47 -0.31 20.46 11.23
CA THR A 47 -0.65 21.78 11.81
C THR A 47 -1.10 21.71 13.26
N LEU A 48 -1.63 20.58 13.73
CA LEU A 48 -2.08 20.40 15.12
C LEU A 48 -0.92 20.43 16.13
N THR A 49 0.31 20.26 15.66
CA THR A 49 1.54 20.30 16.48
C THR A 49 2.42 21.50 16.14
N TYR A 50 1.88 22.45 15.36
CA TYR A 50 2.64 23.59 14.87
C TYR A 50 3.14 24.46 16.03
N ARG A 51 4.44 24.76 16.03
CA ARG A 51 5.06 25.69 16.98
C ARG A 51 5.17 27.06 16.32
N SER A 52 4.27 27.96 16.71
CA SER A 52 4.30 29.35 16.26
C SER A 52 5.47 30.11 16.88
N GLN A 53 6.12 30.96 16.09
CA GLN A 53 7.13 31.90 16.60
C GLN A 53 6.49 33.05 17.39
N THR A 54 5.20 33.29 17.16
CA THR A 54 4.42 34.37 17.77
C THR A 54 3.50 33.87 18.90
N ASN A 55 3.67 32.62 19.36
CA ASN A 55 2.85 31.97 20.39
C ASN A 55 1.33 31.98 20.13
N THR A 56 0.90 32.08 18.87
CA THR A 56 -0.52 32.01 18.54
C THR A 56 -0.96 30.60 18.18
N LEU A 57 -2.22 30.29 18.49
CA LEU A 57 -2.87 29.02 18.16
C LEU A 57 -3.61 29.04 16.82
N ALA A 58 -3.62 30.17 16.10
CA ALA A 58 -4.45 30.35 14.89
C ALA A 58 -4.25 29.28 13.80
N ILE A 59 -3.02 28.78 13.63
CA ILE A 59 -2.73 27.70 12.67
C ILE A 59 -3.31 26.36 13.15
N ILE A 60 -3.16 26.07 14.44
CA ILE A 60 -3.70 24.85 15.07
C ILE A 60 -5.22 24.85 14.99
N GLU A 61 -5.85 25.97 15.33
CA GLU A 61 -7.30 26.16 15.29
C GLU A 61 -7.85 26.01 13.87
N SER A 62 -7.24 26.69 12.89
CA SER A 62 -7.68 26.61 11.50
C SER A 62 -7.50 25.20 10.93
N GLY A 63 -6.37 24.55 11.21
CA GLY A 63 -6.10 23.18 10.79
C GLY A 63 -7.08 22.16 11.40
N GLY A 64 -7.34 22.28 12.70
CA GLY A 64 -8.34 21.46 13.40
C GLY A 64 -9.76 21.68 12.87
N GLY A 65 -10.12 22.93 12.56
CA GLY A 65 -11.40 23.30 11.96
C GLY A 65 -11.60 22.67 10.59
N ILE A 66 -10.60 22.73 9.71
CA ILE A 66 -10.63 22.05 8.40
C ILE A 66 -10.77 20.54 8.60
N LEU A 67 -9.96 19.92 9.46
CA LEU A 67 -10.03 18.48 9.75
C LEU A 67 -11.41 18.05 10.23
N ARG A 68 -12.04 18.84 11.11
CA ARG A 68 -13.42 18.60 11.54
C ARG A 68 -14.38 18.60 10.36
N ASN A 69 -14.28 19.58 9.47
CA ASN A 69 -15.18 19.71 8.32
C ASN A 69 -15.04 18.56 7.31
N VAL A 70 -13.81 18.12 7.05
CA VAL A 70 -13.53 17.02 6.12
C VAL A 70 -13.64 15.64 6.78
N SER A 71 -13.76 15.56 8.11
CA SER A 71 -13.76 14.29 8.86
C SER A 71 -14.80 13.28 8.37
N SER A 72 -16.02 13.74 8.08
CA SER A 72 -17.08 12.91 7.50
C SER A 72 -16.68 12.30 6.16
N LEU A 73 -16.05 13.10 5.29
CA LEU A 73 -15.59 12.63 3.99
C LEU A 73 -14.41 11.67 4.13
N ILE A 74 -13.46 11.93 5.04
CA ILE A 74 -12.36 11.00 5.32
C ILE A 74 -12.93 9.66 5.83
N ALA A 75 -13.94 9.71 6.68
CA ALA A 75 -14.58 8.51 7.24
C ALA A 75 -15.32 7.69 6.18
N THR A 76 -15.89 8.34 5.16
CA THR A 76 -16.61 7.67 4.05
C THR A 76 -15.75 7.43 2.81
N ASN A 77 -14.54 8.01 2.72
CA ASN A 77 -13.68 7.86 1.56
C ASN A 77 -13.19 6.40 1.43
N GLU A 78 -13.60 5.76 0.34
CA GLU A 78 -13.26 4.39 -0.02
C GLU A 78 -11.75 4.12 0.07
N ASP A 79 -10.92 5.01 -0.50
CA ASP A 79 -9.46 4.85 -0.54
C ASP A 79 -8.83 4.83 0.85
N HIS A 80 -9.46 5.40 1.87
CA HIS A 80 -8.98 5.34 3.26
C HIS A 80 -9.55 4.14 4.03
N ARG A 81 -10.70 3.60 3.61
CA ARG A 81 -11.30 2.41 4.23
C ARG A 81 -10.67 1.10 3.75
N PHE A 82 -9.99 1.11 2.60
CA PHE A 82 -9.37 -0.10 2.06
C PHE A 82 -8.27 -0.60 3.00
N ILE A 83 -8.37 -1.87 3.38
CA ILE A 83 -7.39 -2.52 4.23
C ILE A 83 -6.08 -2.70 3.45
N CYS A 84 -4.95 -2.70 4.16
CA CYS A 84 -3.65 -2.96 3.55
C CYS A 84 -3.22 -4.41 3.81
N ILE A 85 -2.79 -5.10 2.77
CA ILE A 85 -2.09 -6.39 2.88
C ILE A 85 -0.72 -6.24 2.22
N TYR A 86 0.32 -6.53 2.99
CA TYR A 86 1.68 -6.64 2.49
C TYR A 86 2.08 -8.11 2.33
N PRO A 87 2.96 -8.45 1.38
CA PRO A 87 3.41 -9.83 1.20
C PRO A 87 4.05 -10.44 2.46
N ALA A 88 4.75 -9.62 3.25
CA ALA A 88 5.33 -10.03 4.53
C ALA A 88 4.33 -10.63 5.52
N TYR A 89 3.03 -10.29 5.43
CA TYR A 89 2.01 -10.79 6.34
C TYR A 89 1.74 -12.27 6.14
N LEU A 90 1.89 -12.75 4.91
CA LEU A 90 1.59 -14.12 4.48
C LEU A 90 2.85 -14.97 4.32
N ASN A 91 4.05 -14.40 4.49
CA ASN A 91 5.31 -15.09 4.24
C ASN A 91 5.69 -16.03 5.39
N ASN A 92 5.86 -17.32 5.11
CA ASN A 92 6.27 -18.33 6.08
C ASN A 92 7.75 -18.22 6.52
N LYS A 93 8.61 -17.58 5.72
CA LYS A 93 10.02 -17.30 6.06
C LYS A 93 10.19 -16.14 7.03
N LYS A 94 9.12 -15.40 7.32
CA LYS A 94 9.16 -14.28 8.26
C LYS A 94 8.58 -14.66 9.63
N THR A 95 9.22 -14.17 10.67
CA THR A 95 8.73 -14.24 12.04
C THR A 95 7.59 -13.25 12.28
N ILE A 96 6.92 -13.36 13.44
CA ILE A 96 5.90 -12.37 13.85
C ILE A 96 6.52 -10.97 14.01
N ALA A 97 7.76 -10.90 14.54
CA ALA A 97 8.48 -9.64 14.71
C ALA A 97 8.76 -8.98 13.34
N GLU A 98 9.13 -9.77 12.34
CA GLU A 98 9.38 -9.32 10.96
C GLU A 98 8.10 -9.02 10.17
N GLY A 99 6.92 -9.31 10.70
CA GLY A 99 5.64 -8.85 10.16
C GLY A 99 4.64 -9.93 9.78
N ARG A 100 4.96 -11.23 9.91
CA ARG A 100 3.98 -12.31 9.66
C ARG A 100 2.74 -12.13 10.53
N ARG A 101 1.55 -12.34 9.95
CA ARG A 101 0.24 -12.17 10.63
C ARG A 101 -0.59 -13.43 10.73
N ILE A 102 -0.22 -14.49 10.01
CA ILE A 102 -0.90 -15.80 10.01
C ILE A 102 0.01 -16.91 10.55
N PRO A 103 -0.54 -18.04 11.05
CA PRO A 103 0.26 -19.20 11.48
C PRO A 103 1.19 -19.70 10.37
N ILE A 104 2.35 -20.24 10.73
CA ILE A 104 3.37 -20.70 9.76
C ILE A 104 2.80 -21.78 8.85
N ASP A 105 2.04 -22.71 9.41
CA ASP A 105 1.46 -23.86 8.70
C ASP A 105 0.47 -23.46 7.60
N LYS A 106 -0.08 -22.24 7.69
CA LYS A 106 -1.01 -21.67 6.71
C LYS A 106 -0.35 -20.61 5.84
N ALA A 107 0.91 -20.28 6.10
CA ALA A 107 1.63 -19.24 5.39
C ALA A 107 2.29 -19.78 4.12
N VAL A 108 2.58 -18.89 3.17
CA VAL A 108 3.11 -19.22 1.85
C VAL A 108 4.57 -18.80 1.76
N GLU A 109 5.35 -19.54 0.97
CA GLU A 109 6.73 -19.17 0.70
C GLU A 109 6.84 -18.03 -0.32
N ASN A 110 7.43 -16.92 0.12
CA ASN A 110 7.74 -15.75 -0.71
C ASN A 110 6.56 -15.29 -1.59
N PRO A 111 5.39 -14.98 -1.01
CA PRO A 111 4.27 -14.43 -1.77
C PRO A 111 4.65 -13.07 -2.36
N THR A 112 4.08 -12.73 -3.52
CA THR A 112 4.24 -11.43 -4.17
C THR A 112 2.96 -10.60 -4.07
N SER A 113 3.08 -9.27 -4.17
CA SER A 113 1.91 -8.38 -4.14
C SER A 113 0.96 -8.59 -5.32
N THR A 114 1.49 -8.98 -6.49
CA THR A 114 0.70 -9.36 -7.68
C THR A 114 -0.11 -10.63 -7.43
N GLU A 115 0.48 -11.68 -6.86
CA GLU A 115 -0.27 -12.91 -6.56
C GLU A 115 -1.42 -12.66 -5.58
N ILE A 116 -1.18 -11.81 -4.57
CA ILE A 116 -2.22 -11.40 -3.61
C ILE A 116 -3.34 -10.63 -4.32
N GLN A 117 -2.99 -9.73 -5.26
CA GLN A 117 -3.98 -9.02 -6.06
C GLN A 117 -4.82 -10.01 -6.88
N ASP A 118 -4.18 -10.92 -7.61
CA ASP A 118 -4.85 -11.84 -8.52
C ASP A 118 -5.86 -12.74 -7.78
N VAL A 119 -5.47 -13.33 -6.64
CA VAL A 119 -6.38 -14.20 -5.87
C VAL A 119 -7.54 -13.42 -5.24
N CYS A 120 -7.30 -12.19 -4.77
CA CYS A 120 -8.34 -11.38 -4.17
C CYS A 120 -9.29 -10.79 -5.23
N ALA A 121 -8.77 -10.40 -6.40
CA ALA A 121 -9.59 -9.95 -7.52
C ALA A 121 -10.44 -11.10 -8.09
N ALA A 122 -9.87 -12.31 -8.20
CA ALA A 122 -10.58 -13.48 -8.72
C ALA A 122 -11.80 -13.90 -7.88
N VAL A 123 -11.77 -13.65 -6.56
CA VAL A 123 -12.93 -13.93 -5.69
C VAL A 123 -13.98 -12.80 -5.70
N GLY A 124 -13.69 -11.68 -6.38
CA GLY A 124 -14.62 -10.56 -6.55
C GLY A 124 -14.42 -9.40 -5.58
N PHE A 125 -13.27 -9.28 -4.89
CA PHE A 125 -12.96 -8.05 -4.17
C PHE A 125 -12.61 -6.91 -5.12
N ASN A 126 -12.95 -5.68 -4.72
CA ASN A 126 -12.33 -4.48 -5.27
C ASN A 126 -10.91 -4.33 -4.70
N VAL A 127 -9.90 -4.38 -5.57
CA VAL A 127 -8.48 -4.45 -5.19
C VAL A 127 -7.65 -3.45 -5.98
N LEU A 128 -6.82 -2.68 -5.28
CA LEU A 128 -5.84 -1.77 -5.87
C LEU A 128 -4.42 -2.20 -5.50
N LEU A 129 -3.52 -2.21 -6.48
CA LEU A 129 -2.11 -2.56 -6.29
C LEU A 129 -1.22 -1.32 -6.32
N GLU A 130 -0.58 -1.02 -5.19
CA GLU A 130 0.39 0.05 -5.07
C GLU A 130 1.83 -0.53 -5.18
N LYS A 131 2.30 -0.74 -6.42
CA LYS A 131 3.55 -1.46 -6.74
C LYS A 131 4.81 -0.94 -6.03
N ASN A 132 4.88 0.38 -5.79
CA ASN A 132 6.08 1.03 -5.26
C ASN A 132 6.10 1.16 -3.73
N LYS A 133 5.03 0.77 -3.01
CA LYS A 133 5.02 0.87 -1.55
C LYS A 133 5.81 -0.27 -0.92
N MET A 134 6.62 0.07 0.08
CA MET A 134 7.36 -0.91 0.88
C MET A 134 6.72 -1.10 2.25
N TYR A 135 6.86 -2.31 2.78
CA TYR A 135 6.54 -2.57 4.18
C TYR A 135 7.66 -2.02 5.07
N PRO A 136 7.36 -1.23 6.13
CA PRO A 136 8.40 -0.58 6.92
C PRO A 136 9.43 -1.52 7.58
N ARG A 137 9.05 -2.79 7.86
CA ARG A 137 9.99 -3.78 8.43
C ARG A 137 10.64 -4.67 7.36
N GLU A 138 10.36 -4.45 6.09
CA GLU A 138 11.04 -5.14 5.00
C GLU A 138 12.38 -4.46 4.72
N TRP A 139 13.48 -5.19 4.95
CA TRP A 139 14.81 -4.69 4.71
C TRP A 139 15.22 -4.85 3.24
N ASN A 140 14.72 -5.90 2.57
CA ASN A 140 15.08 -6.19 1.20
C ASN A 140 14.33 -5.25 0.23
N ARG A 141 15.11 -4.53 -0.60
CA ARG A 141 14.60 -3.54 -1.57
C ARG A 141 14.35 -4.12 -2.97
N ASP A 142 14.50 -5.43 -3.18
CA ASP A 142 14.23 -6.06 -4.47
C ASP A 142 12.76 -5.89 -4.87
N VAL A 143 12.51 -5.83 -6.17
CA VAL A 143 11.17 -5.60 -6.75
C VAL A 143 10.15 -6.62 -6.26
N GLN A 144 10.57 -7.88 -6.04
CA GLN A 144 9.70 -8.96 -5.59
C GLN A 144 9.10 -8.75 -4.18
N TYR A 145 9.77 -8.00 -3.31
CA TYR A 145 9.30 -7.72 -1.94
C TYR A 145 8.56 -6.37 -1.83
N ARG A 146 8.48 -5.62 -2.93
CA ARG A 146 7.72 -4.37 -3.02
C ARG A 146 6.25 -4.64 -3.31
N GLY A 147 5.44 -3.67 -2.94
CA GLY A 147 4.03 -3.61 -3.24
C GLY A 147 3.16 -3.71 -1.99
N ARG A 148 2.06 -2.98 -2.05
CA ARG A 148 0.97 -3.04 -1.06
C ARG A 148 -0.34 -3.26 -1.80
N VAL A 149 -1.13 -4.21 -1.32
CA VAL A 149 -2.46 -4.48 -1.86
C VAL A 149 -3.48 -3.79 -0.97
N ARG A 150 -4.35 -2.98 -1.57
CA ARG A 150 -5.48 -2.32 -0.92
C ARG A 150 -6.75 -3.09 -1.28
N ILE A 151 -7.54 -3.47 -0.29
CA ILE A 151 -8.76 -4.27 -0.49
C ILE A 151 -9.95 -3.60 0.18
N GLN A 152 -11.05 -3.44 -0.57
CA GLN A 152 -12.33 -3.02 -0.01
C GLN A 152 -12.94 -4.18 0.78
N LEU A 153 -12.88 -4.09 2.10
CA LEU A 153 -13.46 -5.13 2.96
C LEU A 153 -14.94 -4.89 3.26
N LYS A 154 -15.35 -3.62 3.31
CA LYS A 154 -16.69 -3.20 3.72
C LYS A 154 -17.29 -2.23 2.70
N GLN A 155 -18.60 -2.31 2.53
CA GLN A 155 -19.40 -1.33 1.79
C GLN A 155 -19.67 -0.10 2.67
N ASP A 156 -20.27 0.95 2.11
CA ASP A 156 -20.44 2.23 2.79
C ASP A 156 -21.40 2.16 3.99
N ASP A 157 -22.29 1.18 3.99
CA ASP A 157 -23.16 0.82 5.11
C ASP A 157 -22.42 0.17 6.30
N GLY A 158 -21.13 -0.16 6.13
CA GLY A 158 -20.29 -0.80 7.14
C GLY A 158 -20.34 -2.33 7.17
N ASN A 159 -21.18 -2.95 6.33
CA ASN A 159 -21.26 -4.39 6.15
C ASN A 159 -20.10 -4.92 5.29
N PRO A 160 -19.66 -6.18 5.47
CA PRO A 160 -18.65 -6.78 4.61
C PRO A 160 -19.10 -6.80 3.14
N CYS A 161 -18.18 -6.50 2.20
CA CYS A 161 -18.45 -6.66 0.76
C CYS A 161 -18.79 -8.11 0.41
N LEU A 162 -18.09 -9.04 1.05
CA LEU A 162 -18.23 -10.47 0.86
C LEU A 162 -18.49 -11.12 2.24
N PRO A 163 -19.68 -11.70 2.50
CA PRO A 163 -20.04 -12.26 3.80
C PRO A 163 -19.08 -13.34 4.30
N GLN A 164 -18.46 -14.10 3.39
CA GLN A 164 -17.46 -15.11 3.70
C GLN A 164 -16.14 -14.52 4.25
N PHE A 165 -15.94 -13.21 4.11
CA PHE A 165 -14.73 -12.51 4.53
C PHE A 165 -15.04 -11.30 5.43
N PRO A 166 -15.49 -11.52 6.68
CA PRO A 166 -15.82 -10.42 7.59
C PRO A 166 -14.60 -9.68 8.13
N THR A 167 -13.39 -10.26 8.05
CA THR A 167 -12.19 -9.72 8.72
C THR A 167 -10.98 -9.67 7.79
N ARG A 168 -10.00 -8.83 8.15
CA ARG A 168 -8.69 -8.83 7.48
C ARG A 168 -8.03 -10.21 7.54
N LYS A 169 -8.19 -10.93 8.65
CA LYS A 169 -7.58 -12.25 8.87
C LYS A 169 -8.19 -13.32 7.96
N SER A 170 -9.51 -13.29 7.73
CA SER A 170 -10.14 -14.24 6.79
C SER A 170 -9.64 -14.04 5.36
N VAL A 171 -9.45 -12.79 4.92
CA VAL A 171 -8.87 -12.50 3.59
C VAL A 171 -7.42 -13.00 3.50
N MET A 172 -6.61 -12.75 4.53
CA MET A 172 -5.22 -13.21 4.57
C MET A 172 -5.09 -14.74 4.51
N LEU A 173 -5.94 -15.46 5.25
CA LEU A 173 -5.93 -16.92 5.24
C LEU A 173 -6.37 -17.48 3.88
N TYR A 174 -7.41 -16.89 3.26
CA TYR A 174 -7.87 -17.27 1.93
C TYR A 174 -6.80 -17.05 0.86
N ALA A 175 -6.16 -15.88 0.86
CA ALA A 175 -5.07 -15.57 -0.07
C ALA A 175 -3.94 -16.58 0.09
N ALA A 176 -3.53 -16.87 1.33
CA ALA A 176 -2.46 -17.83 1.60
C ALA A 176 -2.81 -19.27 1.17
N GLU A 177 -4.08 -19.68 1.27
CA GLU A 177 -4.52 -20.99 0.79
C GLU A 177 -4.58 -21.08 -0.74
N THR A 178 -4.86 -19.96 -1.41
CA THR A 178 -5.14 -19.93 -2.86
C THR A 178 -3.89 -19.65 -3.69
N ILE A 179 -2.92 -18.86 -3.19
CA ILE A 179 -1.68 -18.53 -3.91
C ILE A 179 -0.92 -19.78 -4.39
N PRO A 180 -0.73 -20.85 -3.59
CA PRO A 180 -0.06 -22.06 -4.06
C PRO A 180 -0.77 -22.76 -5.22
N LYS A 181 -2.08 -22.54 -5.38
CA LYS A 181 -2.93 -23.14 -6.43
C LYS A 181 -2.88 -22.34 -7.74
N LEU A 182 -2.18 -21.20 -7.80
CA LEU A 182 -2.02 -20.41 -9.01
C LEU A 182 -1.20 -21.17 -10.07
N LYS A 183 -1.62 -21.07 -11.34
CA LYS A 183 -0.94 -21.71 -12.47
C LYS A 183 0.54 -21.33 -12.58
N THR A 184 0.85 -20.08 -12.25
CA THR A 184 2.21 -19.50 -12.24
C THR A 184 3.13 -20.17 -11.22
N ARG A 185 2.59 -20.70 -10.12
CA ARG A 185 3.33 -21.46 -9.10
C ARG A 185 3.43 -22.93 -9.48
N THR A 186 2.34 -23.54 -9.93
CA THR A 186 2.30 -24.97 -10.27
C THR A 186 3.20 -25.32 -11.47
N GLN A 187 3.34 -24.42 -12.45
CA GLN A 187 4.23 -24.67 -13.60
C GLN A 187 5.73 -24.61 -13.26
N LYS A 188 6.14 -23.83 -12.24
CA LYS A 188 7.55 -23.77 -11.82
C LYS A 188 8.05 -25.07 -11.19
N MET A 189 7.16 -25.90 -10.64
CA MET A 189 7.52 -27.23 -10.11
C MET A 189 7.57 -28.32 -11.19
N GLY A 190 7.10 -28.05 -12.42
CA GLY A 190 7.00 -29.04 -13.49
C GLY A 190 8.11 -28.99 -14.55
N GLY A 191 9.14 -28.16 -14.38
CA GLY A 191 10.13 -27.94 -15.44
C GLY A 191 11.47 -27.40 -14.94
N SER A 192 12.27 -28.25 -14.29
CA SER A 192 13.73 -28.25 -14.41
C SER A 192 14.32 -29.39 -13.59
N ASP A 193 14.45 -30.57 -14.20
CA ASP A 193 15.53 -31.50 -13.86
C ASP A 193 15.97 -32.26 -15.12
N GLN A 194 17.00 -31.71 -15.77
CA GLN A 194 17.94 -32.23 -16.77
C GLN A 194 18.55 -30.99 -17.44
N SER A 195 19.83 -30.65 -17.34
CA SER A 195 20.99 -31.32 -16.78
C SER A 195 22.10 -30.27 -16.66
N LEU A 196 22.81 -30.26 -15.52
CA LEU A 196 24.13 -29.67 -15.41
C LEU A 196 25.05 -30.77 -14.88
N GLN A 197 25.94 -31.31 -15.72
CA GLN A 197 27.25 -31.70 -15.24
C GLN A 197 28.35 -31.57 -16.30
N GLN A 198 29.43 -30.95 -15.83
CA GLN A 198 30.72 -30.66 -16.44
C GLN A 198 31.49 -31.88 -16.98
N GLY A 199 32.46 -31.61 -17.87
CA GLY A 199 33.64 -32.47 -18.07
C GLY A 199 34.61 -31.93 -19.13
N GLU A 200 35.84 -31.63 -18.69
CA GLU A 200 36.97 -31.05 -19.44
C GLU A 200 37.60 -31.95 -20.52
N GLY A 201 38.30 -31.30 -21.48
CA GLY A 201 39.64 -31.72 -21.93
C GLY A 201 39.79 -32.35 -23.33
N GLY A 202 40.56 -31.70 -24.23
CA GLY A 202 41.06 -32.38 -25.44
C GLY A 202 41.63 -31.49 -26.55
N LYS A 203 42.93 -31.62 -26.81
CA LYS A 203 43.79 -30.88 -27.75
C LYS A 203 43.51 -31.04 -29.27
N LYS A 204 43.98 -30.02 -30.01
CA LYS A 204 44.64 -30.01 -31.35
C LYS A 204 43.79 -30.20 -32.63
N GLY A 205 43.81 -29.17 -33.47
CA GLY A 205 43.59 -29.25 -34.91
C GLY A 205 44.08 -27.99 -35.64
N LYS A 206 45.31 -28.04 -36.18
CA LYS A 206 45.86 -27.04 -37.12
C LYS A 206 45.02 -27.04 -38.42
N GLY A 207 44.63 -25.86 -38.91
CA GLY A 207 44.02 -25.72 -40.24
C GLY A 207 44.23 -24.32 -40.81
N LYS A 208 45.30 -24.16 -41.58
CA LYS A 208 45.75 -22.95 -42.28
C LYS A 208 45.11 -22.90 -43.68
N LYS A 209 44.46 -21.80 -44.09
CA LYS A 209 44.24 -21.37 -45.50
C LYS A 209 43.63 -19.95 -45.49
N LYS A 210 44.38 -18.89 -45.77
CA LYS A 210 44.66 -18.29 -47.11
C LYS A 210 43.42 -18.22 -48.01
N LYS A 211 42.83 -17.03 -48.17
CA LYS A 211 43.13 -16.13 -49.30
C LYS A 211 42.79 -14.70 -48.92
#